data_AF-A0A6N4AHQ2-F1
#
_entry.id   AF-A0A6N4AHQ2-F1
#
_cell.length_a   1.000
_cell.length_b   1.000
_cell.length_c   1.000
_cell.angle_alpha   90.00
_cell.angle_beta   90.00
_cell.angle_gamma   90.00
#
_symmetry.space_group_name_H-M   'P 1'
#
loop_
_entity.id
_entity.type
_entity.pdbx_description
1 polymer ?
#
loop_
_entity_poly.entity_id
_entity_poly.type
_entity_poly.pdbx_seq_one_letter_code
_entity_poly.pdbx_strand_id
1 'polypeptide(L)'
;MKKIITLLLVLATSTSSVFAQQPVEFKLSCSEPYAVYDFITKISDNYPDNELKSIFSNSKYNTEAFKKQIADFEQLPIDYTYAFTQYPSPLKTGLMSRDMLERNLAISQTIADFRNKSLGLIPNEYLSVFSETLENFLPIYRELVFEPNKTAFEVQKNNLQNYIKNNQFSNFFQTGLTFYNTNWDKNIPFELNLLPSLDKGNLGARAFINVAVCEAPLDLKDHVSFFSVAMHEIYHIVYDNQSLQMKENIQKWFNETKSPNSQYALLLMNEVLATALGNGYVIEQINKKADEGEWYANKYVSEMAKAIYPVLKKYIEDKKPMDEAFVKAYVNTYDTQFPQWNNELSHLFAYRYIVADTPNDWTYFRRNFRKYSNNRMGAPVSATEVEKTMAMPITKVVVISQKHEQKLNLLKDYFDVLKNKKLNPKAEFIEIFNLPDNTKLFIINRHKSTVEDMMNKRFPNKLIK
;
A
#
# COMPACT_ATOMS: atom_id res chain seq x y z
N MET A 1 -12.68 -64.50 -10.89
CA MET A 1 -12.85 -63.44 -9.86
C MET A 1 -11.72 -62.41 -9.83
N LYS A 2 -10.43 -62.76 -9.89
CA LYS A 2 -9.32 -61.76 -9.86
C LYS A 2 -9.35 -60.73 -11.00
N LYS A 3 -9.78 -61.08 -12.21
CA LYS A 3 -9.85 -60.13 -13.35
C LYS A 3 -11.01 -59.12 -13.27
N ILE A 4 -12.07 -59.43 -12.51
CA ILE A 4 -13.23 -58.53 -12.33
C ILE A 4 -12.91 -57.47 -11.26
N ILE A 5 -12.11 -57.82 -10.25
CA ILE A 5 -11.68 -56.89 -9.20
C ILE A 5 -10.70 -55.86 -9.74
N THR A 6 -9.84 -56.21 -10.71
CA THR A 6 -8.92 -55.25 -11.35
C THR A 6 -9.65 -54.22 -12.21
N LEU A 7 -10.75 -54.61 -12.87
CA LEU A 7 -11.54 -53.70 -13.71
C LEU A 7 -12.35 -52.69 -12.87
N LEU A 8 -12.84 -53.11 -11.69
CA LEU A 8 -13.51 -52.24 -10.73
C LEU A 8 -12.56 -51.24 -10.06
N LEU A 9 -11.28 -51.58 -9.87
CA LEU A 9 -10.28 -50.66 -9.31
C LEU A 9 -9.89 -49.55 -10.30
N VAL A 10 -9.82 -49.86 -11.60
CA VAL A 10 -9.48 -48.87 -12.64
C VAL A 10 -10.65 -47.89 -12.89
N LEU A 11 -11.90 -48.35 -12.79
CA LEU A 11 -13.08 -47.49 -12.88
C LEU A 11 -13.34 -46.65 -11.62
N ALA A 12 -12.85 -47.08 -10.45
CA ALA A 12 -12.93 -46.30 -9.21
C ALA A 12 -11.88 -45.17 -9.14
N THR A 13 -10.78 -45.27 -9.90
CA THR A 13 -9.76 -44.20 -10.00
C THR A 13 -10.01 -43.20 -11.13
N SER A 14 -10.96 -43.45 -12.03
CA SER A 14 -11.28 -42.55 -13.15
C SER A 14 -12.42 -41.56 -12.87
N THR A 15 -13.00 -41.55 -11.68
CA THR A 15 -14.09 -40.62 -11.30
C THR A 15 -13.68 -39.57 -10.27
N SER A 16 -12.38 -39.47 -9.93
CA SER A 16 -11.83 -38.21 -9.42
C SER A 16 -11.79 -37.24 -10.59
N SER A 17 -12.96 -36.71 -10.95
CA SER A 17 -13.05 -35.44 -11.65
C SER A 17 -12.29 -34.47 -10.75
N VAL A 18 -11.03 -34.23 -11.08
CA VAL A 18 -10.31 -33.06 -10.61
C VAL A 18 -11.20 -31.92 -11.08
N PHE A 19 -12.07 -31.43 -10.20
CA PHE A 19 -12.78 -30.19 -10.42
C PHE A 19 -11.67 -29.15 -10.48
N ALA A 20 -11.11 -28.96 -11.68
CA ALA A 20 -10.32 -27.79 -11.98
C ALA A 20 -11.23 -26.62 -11.64
N GLN A 21 -10.94 -25.99 -10.50
CA GLN A 21 -11.74 -24.88 -10.01
C GLN A 21 -11.72 -23.81 -11.10
N GLN A 22 -12.90 -23.36 -11.50
CA GLN A 22 -13.01 -22.28 -12.48
C GLN A 22 -12.23 -21.07 -11.97
N PRO A 23 -11.40 -20.43 -12.81
CA PRO A 23 -10.58 -19.30 -12.39
C PRO A 23 -11.46 -18.12 -11.99
N VAL A 24 -10.91 -17.24 -11.15
CA VAL A 24 -11.58 -15.97 -10.80
C VAL A 24 -11.73 -15.11 -12.05
N GLU A 25 -12.95 -14.61 -12.27
CA GLU A 25 -13.29 -13.73 -13.39
C GLU A 25 -12.70 -12.34 -13.15
N PHE A 26 -12.10 -11.76 -14.20
CA PHE A 26 -11.70 -10.36 -14.24
C PHE A 26 -12.62 -9.59 -15.18
N LYS A 27 -13.19 -8.50 -14.68
CA LYS A 27 -14.11 -7.64 -15.43
C LYS A 27 -13.48 -6.28 -15.67
N LEU A 28 -13.45 -5.83 -16.92
CA LEU A 28 -13.00 -4.48 -17.25
C LEU A 28 -14.19 -3.55 -17.36
N SER A 29 -14.11 -2.43 -16.67
CA SER A 29 -15.07 -1.33 -16.73
C SER A 29 -14.34 0.01 -16.89
N CYS A 30 -15.09 1.00 -17.34
CA CYS A 30 -14.69 2.41 -17.32
C CYS A 30 -15.81 3.14 -16.57
N SER A 31 -15.69 3.26 -15.25
CA SER A 31 -16.79 3.83 -14.45
C SER A 31 -16.75 5.34 -14.54
N GLU A 32 -17.76 5.93 -15.19
CA GLU A 32 -17.94 7.38 -15.18
C GLU A 32 -18.12 7.95 -13.76
N PRO A 33 -18.92 7.35 -12.85
CA PRO A 33 -18.99 7.81 -11.46
C PRO A 33 -17.61 7.92 -10.79
N TYR A 34 -16.75 6.89 -10.95
CA TYR A 34 -15.40 6.91 -10.41
C TYR A 34 -14.52 7.95 -11.11
N ALA A 35 -14.60 8.04 -12.44
CA ALA A 35 -13.81 9.00 -13.22
C ALA A 35 -14.13 10.46 -12.86
N VAL A 36 -15.40 10.77 -12.56
CA VAL A 36 -15.81 12.10 -12.09
C VAL A 36 -15.29 12.37 -10.68
N TYR A 37 -15.36 11.39 -9.79
CA TYR A 37 -14.77 11.51 -8.45
C TYR A 37 -13.25 11.77 -8.50
N ASP A 38 -12.53 11.01 -9.33
CA ASP A 38 -11.09 11.20 -9.54
C ASP A 38 -10.80 12.59 -10.13
N PHE A 39 -11.59 13.03 -11.12
CA PHE A 39 -11.48 14.36 -11.70
C PHE A 39 -11.65 15.47 -10.66
N ILE A 40 -12.72 15.45 -9.86
CA ILE A 40 -12.95 16.45 -8.80
C ILE A 40 -11.79 16.47 -7.80
N THR A 41 -11.29 15.29 -7.41
CA THR A 41 -10.15 15.16 -6.49
C THR A 41 -8.89 15.79 -7.08
N LYS A 42 -8.59 15.54 -8.37
CA LYS A 42 -7.36 16.03 -9.02
C LYS A 42 -7.39 17.52 -9.37
N ILE A 43 -8.57 18.12 -9.59
CA ILE A 43 -8.69 19.57 -9.88
C ILE A 43 -8.71 20.43 -8.62
N SER A 44 -8.76 19.84 -7.44
CA SER A 44 -8.73 20.58 -6.18
C SER A 44 -7.40 21.31 -5.93
N ASP A 45 -7.50 22.43 -5.22
CA ASP A 45 -6.36 23.18 -4.68
C ASP A 45 -5.49 22.37 -3.72
N ASN A 46 -6.05 21.37 -3.02
CA ASN A 46 -5.30 20.51 -2.09
C ASN A 46 -4.54 19.37 -2.80
N TYR A 47 -4.81 19.12 -4.09
CA TYR A 47 -4.10 18.14 -4.89
C TYR A 47 -2.91 18.79 -5.62
N PRO A 48 -1.78 18.09 -5.85
CA PRO A 48 -0.66 18.64 -6.62
C PRO A 48 -1.06 19.11 -8.03
N ASP A 49 -0.35 20.09 -8.58
CA ASP A 49 -0.61 20.56 -9.94
C ASP A 49 -0.45 19.44 -10.98
N ASN A 50 -1.40 19.39 -11.91
CA ASN A 50 -1.53 18.35 -12.95
C ASN A 50 -2.29 18.90 -14.17
N GLU A 51 -2.33 18.11 -15.24
CA GLU A 51 -2.97 18.54 -16.49
C GLU A 51 -4.49 18.76 -16.34
N LEU A 52 -5.20 17.95 -15.55
CA LEU A 52 -6.65 18.12 -15.34
C LEU A 52 -6.98 19.45 -14.67
N LYS A 53 -6.19 19.85 -13.66
CA LYS A 53 -6.34 21.16 -13.00
C LYS A 53 -6.12 22.31 -13.98
N SER A 54 -5.12 22.19 -14.86
CA SER A 54 -4.84 23.17 -15.91
C SER A 54 -6.01 23.29 -16.91
N ILE A 55 -6.56 22.15 -17.35
CA ILE A 55 -7.72 22.11 -18.26
C ILE A 55 -8.94 22.76 -17.62
N PHE A 56 -9.26 22.40 -16.38
CA PHE A 56 -10.41 22.97 -15.67
C PHE A 56 -10.26 24.48 -15.48
N SER A 57 -9.08 24.94 -15.04
CA SER A 57 -8.79 26.36 -14.79
C SER A 57 -8.89 27.24 -16.04
N ASN A 58 -8.59 26.68 -17.21
CA ASN A 58 -8.68 27.36 -18.50
C ASN A 58 -10.06 27.22 -19.18
N SER A 59 -10.99 26.49 -18.56
CA SER A 59 -12.32 26.24 -19.11
C SER A 59 -13.36 27.31 -18.69
N LYS A 60 -14.51 27.31 -19.36
CA LYS A 60 -15.68 28.12 -18.97
C LYS A 60 -16.26 27.74 -17.60
N TYR A 61 -15.85 26.60 -17.03
CA TYR A 61 -16.33 26.09 -15.75
C TYR A 61 -15.52 26.58 -14.55
N ASN A 62 -14.40 27.29 -14.77
CA ASN A 62 -13.61 27.92 -13.71
C ASN A 62 -14.33 29.14 -13.12
N THR A 63 -15.43 28.89 -12.41
CA THR A 63 -16.26 29.90 -11.75
C THR A 63 -16.18 29.72 -10.24
N GLU A 64 -16.43 30.80 -9.50
CA GLU A 64 -16.46 30.74 -8.03
C GLU A 64 -17.48 29.72 -7.49
N ALA A 65 -18.58 29.49 -8.22
CA ALA A 65 -19.57 28.48 -7.85
C ALA A 65 -18.98 27.06 -7.88
N PHE A 66 -18.29 26.68 -8.96
CA PHE A 66 -17.69 25.34 -9.07
C PHE A 66 -16.47 25.18 -8.17
N LYS A 67 -15.63 26.22 -8.00
CA LYS A 67 -14.53 26.20 -7.02
C LYS A 67 -15.05 25.95 -5.61
N LYS A 68 -16.15 26.62 -5.23
CA LYS A 68 -16.78 26.39 -3.93
C LYS A 68 -17.28 24.95 -3.79
N GLN A 69 -17.92 24.38 -4.82
CA GLN A 69 -18.37 22.98 -4.77
C GLN A 69 -17.20 22.01 -4.59
N ILE A 70 -16.07 22.22 -5.26
CA ILE A 70 -14.85 21.39 -5.08
C ILE A 70 -14.36 21.50 -3.63
N ALA A 71 -14.22 22.73 -3.11
CA ALA A 71 -13.77 22.95 -1.74
C ALA A 71 -14.72 22.34 -0.68
N ASP A 72 -16.03 22.46 -0.88
CA ASP A 72 -17.03 21.86 0.00
C ASP A 72 -16.98 20.31 -0.06
N PHE A 73 -16.80 19.74 -1.26
CA PHE A 73 -16.73 18.30 -1.49
C PHE A 73 -15.56 17.65 -0.73
N GLU A 74 -14.40 18.31 -0.72
CA GLU A 74 -13.22 17.81 0.01
C GLU A 74 -13.37 17.82 1.52
N GLN A 75 -14.19 18.73 2.04
CA GLN A 75 -14.42 18.88 3.48
C GLN A 75 -15.52 17.93 3.99
N LEU A 76 -16.15 17.14 3.11
CA LEU A 76 -17.17 16.19 3.52
C LEU A 76 -16.57 15.17 4.51
N PRO A 77 -17.16 15.00 5.71
CA PRO A 77 -16.64 14.08 6.73
C PRO A 77 -17.05 12.64 6.39
N ILE A 78 -16.39 12.07 5.38
CA ILE A 78 -16.68 10.73 4.85
C ILE A 78 -15.65 9.68 5.27
N ASP A 79 -14.65 10.06 6.06
CA ASP A 79 -13.52 9.20 6.44
C ASP A 79 -13.71 8.59 7.84
N TYR A 80 -14.39 7.44 7.87
CA TYR A 80 -14.54 6.56 9.03
C TYR A 80 -13.60 5.36 8.87
N THR A 81 -13.01 4.90 9.99
CA THR A 81 -12.03 3.80 9.98
C THR A 81 -12.59 2.53 10.59
N TYR A 82 -12.32 1.39 9.94
CA TYR A 82 -12.61 0.04 10.39
C TYR A 82 -11.30 -0.70 10.63
N ALA A 83 -11.08 -1.18 11.85
CA ALA A 83 -9.86 -1.88 12.25
C ALA A 83 -10.11 -3.37 12.44
N PHE A 84 -9.13 -4.20 12.07
CA PHE A 84 -9.12 -5.64 12.29
C PHE A 84 -8.14 -5.99 13.42
N THR A 85 -8.49 -5.64 14.65
CA THR A 85 -7.60 -5.68 15.83
C THR A 85 -7.13 -7.08 16.23
N GLN A 86 -7.80 -8.13 15.76
CA GLN A 86 -7.40 -9.52 15.95
C GLN A 86 -6.17 -9.91 15.13
N TYR A 87 -5.87 -9.20 14.04
CA TYR A 87 -4.70 -9.50 13.21
C TYR A 87 -3.43 -8.90 13.82
N PRO A 88 -2.27 -9.59 13.72
CA PRO A 88 -0.99 -9.01 14.15
C PRO A 88 -0.66 -7.74 13.34
N SER A 89 -0.35 -6.64 14.01
CA SER A 89 0.14 -5.42 13.35
C SER A 89 1.59 -5.63 12.88
N PRO A 90 1.96 -5.29 11.62
CA PRO A 90 1.22 -4.50 10.63
C PRO A 90 0.61 -5.34 9.49
N LEU A 91 0.32 -6.62 9.73
CA LEU A 91 0.08 -7.59 8.66
C LEU A 91 -1.28 -7.49 7.98
N LYS A 92 -2.22 -6.72 8.54
CA LYS A 92 -3.56 -6.48 7.99
C LYS A 92 -3.86 -4.99 7.96
N THR A 93 -4.25 -4.50 6.80
CA THR A 93 -4.67 -3.11 6.59
C THR A 93 -6.13 -2.96 7.02
N GLY A 94 -6.43 -1.86 7.71
CA GLY A 94 -7.82 -1.48 8.00
C GLY A 94 -8.55 -1.06 6.73
N LEU A 95 -9.87 -0.88 6.82
CA LEU A 95 -10.67 -0.30 5.74
C LEU A 95 -11.15 1.09 6.14
N MET A 96 -11.25 1.99 5.18
CA MET A 96 -11.93 3.25 5.35
C MET A 96 -13.27 3.23 4.62
N SER A 97 -14.26 3.97 5.11
CA SER A 97 -15.52 4.20 4.37
C SER A 97 -15.25 4.79 2.99
N ARG A 98 -14.17 5.58 2.82
CA ARG A 98 -13.70 6.04 1.50
C ARG A 98 -13.37 4.90 0.55
N ASP A 99 -12.64 3.86 0.99
CA ASP A 99 -12.32 2.71 0.14
C ASP A 99 -13.61 1.97 -0.31
N MET A 100 -14.64 1.94 0.56
CA MET A 100 -15.94 1.36 0.24
C MET A 100 -16.74 2.22 -0.75
N LEU A 101 -16.71 3.55 -0.60
CA LEU A 101 -17.30 4.50 -1.54
C LEU A 101 -16.62 4.42 -2.91
N GLU A 102 -15.28 4.41 -2.94
CA GLU A 102 -14.47 4.24 -4.15
C GLU A 102 -14.78 2.92 -4.86
N ARG A 103 -14.89 1.81 -4.11
CA ARG A 103 -15.36 0.53 -4.65
C ARG A 103 -16.73 0.68 -5.29
N ASN A 104 -17.69 1.26 -4.59
CA ASN A 104 -19.05 1.40 -5.09
C ASN A 104 -19.12 2.32 -6.32
N LEU A 105 -18.34 3.39 -6.37
CA LEU A 105 -18.18 4.21 -7.58
C LEU A 105 -17.64 3.37 -8.74
N ALA A 106 -16.54 2.63 -8.54
CA ALA A 106 -15.90 1.84 -9.58
C ALA A 106 -16.81 0.75 -10.19
N ILE A 107 -17.73 0.19 -9.41
CA ILE A 107 -18.64 -0.87 -9.88
C ILE A 107 -20.04 -0.37 -10.28
N SER A 108 -20.29 0.93 -10.20
CA SER A 108 -21.61 1.50 -10.52
C SER A 108 -21.65 2.07 -11.93
N GLN A 109 -22.81 1.92 -12.57
CA GLN A 109 -23.04 2.44 -13.92
C GLN A 109 -23.53 3.90 -13.92
N THR A 110 -24.20 4.30 -12.83
CA THR A 110 -24.77 5.65 -12.66
C THR A 110 -24.53 6.16 -11.25
N ILE A 111 -24.67 7.46 -11.04
CA ILE A 111 -24.56 8.07 -9.71
C ILE A 111 -25.72 7.64 -8.80
N ALA A 112 -26.91 7.42 -9.35
CA ALA A 112 -28.05 6.87 -8.60
C ALA A 112 -27.77 5.44 -8.11
N ASP A 113 -27.15 4.61 -8.95
CA ASP A 113 -26.73 3.26 -8.58
C ASP A 113 -25.64 3.28 -7.49
N PHE A 114 -24.63 4.16 -7.64
CA PHE A 114 -23.63 4.41 -6.60
C PHE A 114 -24.27 4.82 -5.27
N ARG A 115 -25.20 5.77 -5.29
CA ARG A 115 -25.90 6.26 -4.10
C ARG A 115 -26.61 5.12 -3.39
N ASN A 116 -27.34 4.28 -4.13
CA ASN A 116 -28.05 3.13 -3.58
C ASN A 116 -27.09 2.11 -2.95
N LYS A 117 -25.97 1.79 -3.59
CA LYS A 117 -24.95 0.87 -3.04
C LYS A 117 -24.26 1.42 -1.79
N SER A 118 -24.25 2.73 -1.62
CA SER A 118 -23.52 3.41 -0.54
C SER A 118 -24.40 3.82 0.65
N LEU A 119 -25.70 3.49 0.62
CA LEU A 119 -26.61 3.74 1.73
C LEU A 119 -26.10 3.06 3.01
N GLY A 120 -26.02 3.83 4.11
CA GLY A 120 -25.59 3.35 5.42
C GLY A 120 -24.07 3.29 5.63
N LEU A 121 -23.25 3.61 4.61
CA LEU A 121 -21.79 3.71 4.78
C LEU A 121 -21.35 5.01 5.46
N ILE A 122 -22.06 6.10 5.15
CA ILE A 122 -21.86 7.44 5.72
C ILE A 122 -23.22 8.09 6.00
N PRO A 123 -23.31 9.14 6.83
CA PRO A 123 -24.55 9.89 7.02
C PRO A 123 -25.19 10.32 5.69
N ASN A 124 -26.51 10.16 5.60
CA ASN A 124 -27.25 10.35 4.35
C ASN A 124 -27.17 11.79 3.81
N GLU A 125 -27.00 12.79 4.68
CA GLU A 125 -26.75 14.18 4.28
C GLU A 125 -25.46 14.30 3.48
N TYR A 126 -24.35 13.69 3.92
CA TYR A 126 -23.07 13.75 3.21
C TYR A 126 -23.12 12.93 1.93
N LEU A 127 -23.77 11.76 1.93
CA LEU A 127 -23.94 10.95 0.72
C LEU A 127 -24.77 11.70 -0.35
N SER A 128 -25.76 12.46 0.07
CA SER A 128 -26.59 13.27 -0.84
C SER A 128 -25.76 14.39 -1.48
N VAL A 129 -25.02 15.17 -0.68
CA VAL A 129 -24.13 16.22 -1.19
C VAL A 129 -23.02 15.64 -2.09
N PHE A 130 -22.44 14.51 -1.68
CA PHE A 130 -21.43 13.80 -2.47
C PHE A 130 -21.98 13.43 -3.84
N SER A 131 -23.16 12.80 -3.89
CA SER A 131 -23.79 12.35 -5.14
C SER A 131 -24.19 13.54 -6.04
N GLU A 132 -24.81 14.58 -5.47
CA GLU A 132 -25.20 15.79 -6.20
C GLU A 132 -23.99 16.51 -6.81
N THR A 133 -22.86 16.53 -6.10
CA THR A 133 -21.62 17.10 -6.63
C THR A 133 -21.11 16.29 -7.82
N LEU A 134 -21.11 14.95 -7.74
CA LEU A 134 -20.75 14.10 -8.89
C LEU A 134 -21.69 14.36 -10.09
N GLU A 135 -22.99 14.55 -9.86
CA GLU A 135 -23.97 14.79 -10.94
C GLU A 135 -23.69 16.13 -11.65
N ASN A 136 -23.35 17.17 -10.89
CA ASN A 136 -23.00 18.48 -11.42
C ASN A 136 -21.70 18.46 -12.24
N PHE A 137 -20.72 17.66 -11.83
CA PHE A 137 -19.41 17.57 -12.50
C PHE A 137 -19.35 16.54 -13.63
N LEU A 138 -20.31 15.61 -13.72
CA LEU A 138 -20.39 14.63 -14.81
C LEU A 138 -20.37 15.27 -16.22
N PRO A 139 -21.21 16.27 -16.56
CA PRO A 139 -21.14 16.91 -17.87
C PRO A 139 -19.82 17.66 -18.11
N ILE A 140 -19.21 18.20 -17.05
CA ILE A 140 -17.92 18.92 -17.13
C ILE A 140 -16.80 17.95 -17.47
N TYR A 141 -16.71 16.82 -16.74
CA TYR A 141 -15.75 15.76 -17.02
C TYR A 141 -15.89 15.24 -18.45
N ARG A 142 -17.13 15.00 -18.91
CA ARG A 142 -17.36 14.53 -20.28
C ARG A 142 -16.86 15.51 -21.33
N GLU A 143 -17.18 16.80 -21.19
CA GLU A 143 -16.77 17.85 -22.13
C GLU A 143 -15.25 18.07 -22.13
N LEU A 144 -14.64 18.16 -20.94
CA LEU A 144 -13.24 18.57 -20.80
C LEU A 144 -12.25 17.41 -20.93
N VAL A 145 -12.65 16.18 -20.56
CA VAL A 145 -11.73 15.05 -20.41
C VAL A 145 -12.12 13.88 -21.29
N PHE A 146 -13.33 13.34 -21.16
CA PHE A 146 -13.66 12.08 -21.83
C PHE A 146 -13.80 12.22 -23.35
N GLU A 147 -14.68 13.10 -23.84
CA GLU A 147 -14.95 13.21 -25.28
C GLU A 147 -13.71 13.62 -26.11
N PRO A 148 -12.87 14.59 -25.68
CA PRO A 148 -11.63 14.92 -26.39
C PRO A 148 -10.66 13.73 -26.53
N ASN A 149 -10.69 12.79 -25.58
CA ASN A 149 -9.69 11.73 -25.46
C ASN A 149 -10.25 10.32 -25.75
N LYS A 150 -11.54 10.21 -26.12
CA LYS A 150 -12.28 8.96 -26.28
C LYS A 150 -11.60 7.94 -27.17
N THR A 151 -11.10 8.37 -28.32
CA THR A 151 -10.44 7.48 -29.29
C THR A 151 -9.15 6.88 -28.70
N ALA A 152 -8.32 7.70 -28.06
CA ALA A 152 -7.08 7.23 -27.44
C ALA A 152 -7.37 6.32 -26.24
N PHE A 153 -8.41 6.65 -25.46
CA PHE A 153 -8.85 5.85 -24.33
C PHE A 153 -9.36 4.46 -24.75
N GLU A 154 -10.13 4.35 -25.82
CA GLU A 154 -10.59 3.06 -26.35
C GLU A 154 -9.42 2.18 -26.85
N VAL A 155 -8.32 2.76 -27.32
CA VAL A 155 -7.09 2.00 -27.61
C VAL A 155 -6.55 1.35 -26.33
N GLN A 156 -6.40 2.12 -25.26
CA GLN A 156 -5.88 1.61 -23.98
C GLN A 156 -6.79 0.53 -23.37
N LYS A 157 -8.10 0.73 -23.47
CA LYS A 157 -9.10 -0.26 -23.05
C LYS A 157 -8.99 -1.58 -23.81
N ASN A 158 -8.86 -1.53 -25.12
CA ASN A 158 -8.69 -2.74 -25.92
C ASN A 158 -7.40 -3.49 -25.58
N ASN A 159 -6.31 -2.77 -25.31
CA ASN A 159 -5.05 -3.37 -24.87
C ASN A 159 -5.20 -4.09 -23.52
N LEU A 160 -5.81 -3.46 -22.52
CA LEU A 160 -6.04 -4.09 -21.22
C LEU A 160 -7.00 -5.28 -21.31
N GLN A 161 -8.04 -5.16 -22.15
CA GLN A 161 -9.00 -6.24 -22.41
C GLN A 161 -8.34 -7.49 -23.01
N ASN A 162 -7.25 -7.35 -23.78
CA ASN A 162 -6.54 -8.49 -24.34
C ASN A 162 -5.89 -9.37 -23.25
N TYR A 163 -5.35 -8.77 -22.18
CA TYR A 163 -4.81 -9.53 -21.04
C TYR A 163 -5.90 -10.34 -20.32
N ILE A 164 -7.13 -9.81 -20.26
CA ILE A 164 -8.29 -10.50 -19.69
C ILE A 164 -8.71 -11.66 -20.60
N LYS A 165 -8.91 -11.41 -21.89
CA LYS A 165 -9.32 -12.42 -22.88
C LYS A 165 -8.33 -13.58 -22.97
N ASN A 166 -7.04 -13.32 -22.77
CA ASN A 166 -5.98 -14.32 -22.76
C ASN A 166 -5.79 -14.99 -21.38
N ASN A 167 -6.71 -14.77 -20.43
CA ASN A 167 -6.67 -15.28 -19.06
C ASN A 167 -5.40 -14.90 -18.27
N GLN A 168 -4.63 -13.89 -18.70
CA GLN A 168 -3.37 -13.53 -18.05
C GLN A 168 -3.62 -13.01 -16.62
N PHE A 169 -4.59 -12.10 -16.45
CA PHE A 169 -5.01 -11.66 -15.12
C PHE A 169 -5.38 -12.82 -14.20
N SER A 170 -6.32 -13.68 -14.64
CA SER A 170 -6.78 -14.82 -13.85
C SER A 170 -5.65 -15.80 -13.50
N ASN A 171 -4.74 -16.09 -14.44
CA ASN A 171 -3.63 -17.00 -14.21
C ASN A 171 -2.61 -16.45 -13.20
N PHE A 172 -2.25 -15.17 -13.32
CA PHE A 172 -1.33 -14.53 -12.38
C PHE A 172 -1.98 -14.28 -11.02
N PHE A 173 -3.28 -13.98 -10.98
CA PHE A 173 -4.06 -13.89 -9.75
C PHE A 173 -4.06 -15.24 -9.01
N GLN A 174 -4.34 -16.34 -9.72
CA GLN A 174 -4.29 -17.69 -9.16
C GLN A 174 -2.90 -18.05 -8.64
N THR A 175 -1.85 -17.62 -9.34
CA THR A 175 -0.46 -17.77 -8.87
C THR A 175 -0.26 -17.08 -7.52
N GLY A 176 -0.76 -15.85 -7.37
CA GLY A 176 -0.74 -15.12 -6.10
C GLY A 176 -1.55 -15.81 -5.01
N LEU A 177 -2.78 -16.25 -5.31
CA LEU A 177 -3.63 -16.95 -4.34
C LEU A 177 -2.93 -18.20 -3.79
N THR A 178 -2.31 -19.00 -4.67
CA THR A 178 -1.56 -20.19 -4.27
C THR A 178 -0.34 -19.83 -3.45
N PHE A 179 0.50 -18.89 -3.91
CA PHE A 179 1.71 -18.50 -3.21
C PHE A 179 1.40 -17.89 -1.83
N TYR A 180 0.47 -16.96 -1.74
CA TYR A 180 0.11 -16.33 -0.47
C TYR A 180 -0.75 -17.24 0.43
N ASN A 181 -1.22 -18.38 -0.06
CA ASN A 181 -2.20 -19.22 0.64
C ASN A 181 -3.47 -18.43 1.01
N THR A 182 -3.95 -17.63 0.06
CA THR A 182 -5.15 -16.80 0.20
C THR A 182 -6.34 -17.52 -0.44
N ASN A 183 -7.42 -17.65 0.32
CA ASN A 183 -8.68 -18.14 -0.23
C ASN A 183 -9.48 -16.98 -0.83
N TRP A 184 -10.06 -17.20 -2.01
CA TRP A 184 -10.91 -16.24 -2.69
C TRP A 184 -12.19 -16.92 -3.16
N ASP A 185 -13.35 -16.31 -2.87
CA ASP A 185 -14.60 -16.81 -3.42
C ASP A 185 -14.63 -16.53 -4.93
N LYS A 186 -14.57 -17.60 -5.73
CA LYS A 186 -14.59 -17.53 -7.20
C LYS A 186 -15.83 -16.86 -7.79
N ASN A 187 -16.91 -16.73 -7.02
CA ASN A 187 -18.11 -16.01 -7.45
C ASN A 187 -17.96 -14.49 -7.30
N ILE A 188 -16.90 -14.02 -6.63
CA ILE A 188 -16.55 -12.61 -6.51
C ILE A 188 -15.54 -12.29 -7.62
N PRO A 189 -15.94 -11.57 -8.68
CA PRO A 189 -15.01 -11.13 -9.70
C PRO A 189 -14.03 -10.11 -9.15
N PHE A 190 -12.89 -9.98 -9.81
CA PHE A 190 -11.99 -8.85 -9.63
C PHE A 190 -12.31 -7.79 -10.69
N GLU A 191 -12.58 -6.57 -10.25
CA GLU A 191 -13.04 -5.47 -11.09
C GLU A 191 -11.85 -4.57 -11.45
N LEU A 192 -11.54 -4.47 -12.75
CA LEU A 192 -10.56 -3.54 -13.28
C LEU A 192 -11.31 -2.30 -13.77
N ASN A 193 -10.94 -1.13 -13.25
CA ASN A 193 -11.49 0.14 -13.70
C ASN A 193 -10.40 0.93 -14.44
N LEU A 194 -10.57 1.15 -15.74
CA LEU A 194 -9.61 1.93 -16.51
C LEU A 194 -9.97 3.41 -16.47
N LEU A 195 -8.97 4.25 -16.19
CA LEU A 195 -9.06 5.71 -16.27
C LEU A 195 -8.02 6.28 -17.23
N PRO A 196 -8.36 7.34 -17.99
CA PRO A 196 -7.37 8.05 -18.77
C PRO A 196 -6.48 8.90 -17.86
N SER A 197 -5.16 8.79 -18.03
CA SER A 197 -4.19 9.73 -17.46
C SER A 197 -3.75 10.71 -18.53
N LEU A 198 -3.86 12.01 -18.23
CA LEU A 198 -3.37 13.09 -19.11
C LEU A 198 -1.93 13.49 -18.78
N ASP A 199 -1.43 13.08 -17.62
CA ASP A 199 -0.04 13.35 -17.24
C ASP A 199 0.90 12.40 -17.98
N LYS A 200 1.97 12.95 -18.54
CA LYS A 200 2.94 12.16 -19.32
C LYS A 200 3.79 11.28 -18.40
N GLY A 201 3.94 10.02 -18.79
CA GLY A 201 4.98 9.12 -18.24
C GLY A 201 4.70 8.50 -16.87
N ASN A 202 3.56 8.78 -16.24
CA ASN A 202 3.17 8.10 -15.00
C ASN A 202 2.21 6.95 -15.29
N LEU A 203 2.70 5.72 -15.11
CA LEU A 203 1.87 4.53 -14.99
C LEU A 203 1.34 4.47 -13.56
N GLY A 204 0.02 4.50 -13.41
CA GLY A 204 -0.63 4.46 -12.11
C GLY A 204 -1.55 3.26 -12.00
N ALA A 205 -1.51 2.58 -10.86
CA ALA A 205 -2.61 1.74 -10.43
C ALA A 205 -2.79 1.90 -8.91
N ARG A 206 -4.00 1.65 -8.44
CA ARG A 206 -4.35 1.53 -7.03
C ARG A 206 -5.36 0.41 -6.89
N ALA A 207 -5.20 -0.44 -5.88
CA ALA A 207 -6.17 -1.48 -5.59
C ALA A 207 -6.78 -1.33 -4.18
N PHE A 208 -8.06 -1.68 -4.07
CA PHE A 208 -8.81 -1.72 -2.82
C PHE A 208 -9.92 -2.76 -2.93
N ILE A 209 -10.13 -3.55 -1.87
CA ILE A 209 -11.16 -4.58 -1.78
C ILE A 209 -11.07 -5.61 -2.92
N ASN A 210 -11.88 -5.51 -3.97
CA ASN A 210 -11.84 -6.38 -5.16
C ASN A 210 -11.77 -5.55 -6.45
N VAL A 211 -11.26 -4.33 -6.35
CA VAL A 211 -11.15 -3.37 -7.45
C VAL A 211 -9.68 -2.99 -7.63
N ALA A 212 -9.23 -2.87 -8.87
CA ALA A 212 -8.02 -2.15 -9.22
C ALA A 212 -8.35 -1.05 -10.23
N VAL A 213 -8.05 0.19 -9.85
CA VAL A 213 -8.14 1.35 -10.72
C VAL A 213 -6.82 1.49 -11.44
N CYS A 214 -6.86 1.47 -12.76
CA CYS A 214 -5.70 1.46 -13.63
C CYS A 214 -5.68 2.77 -14.44
N GLU A 215 -4.74 3.65 -14.15
CA GLU A 215 -4.57 4.93 -14.84
C GLU A 215 -3.58 4.78 -16.00
N ALA A 216 -4.09 4.87 -17.22
CA ALA A 216 -3.29 4.68 -18.43
C ALA A 216 -3.05 6.01 -19.14
N PRO A 217 -1.79 6.42 -19.40
CA PRO A 217 -1.49 7.51 -20.32
C PRO A 217 -2.13 7.25 -21.69
N LEU A 218 -2.70 8.29 -22.29
CA LEU A 218 -3.42 8.16 -23.56
C LEU A 218 -2.55 7.61 -24.71
N ASP A 219 -1.26 7.95 -24.71
CA ASP A 219 -0.26 7.53 -25.69
C ASP A 219 0.61 6.35 -25.22
N LEU A 220 0.19 5.65 -24.16
CA LEU A 220 0.92 4.52 -23.60
C LEU A 220 1.19 3.45 -24.67
N LYS A 221 2.47 3.04 -24.77
CA LYS A 221 2.94 1.96 -25.64
C LYS A 221 3.39 0.72 -24.86
N ASP A 222 3.91 0.91 -23.65
CA ASP A 222 4.39 -0.18 -22.81
C ASP A 222 3.24 -0.78 -21.98
N HIS A 223 2.46 -1.65 -22.63
CA HIS A 223 1.33 -2.31 -21.99
C HIS A 223 1.75 -3.43 -21.04
N VAL A 224 2.99 -3.94 -21.14
CA VAL A 224 3.49 -5.02 -20.26
C VAL A 224 3.80 -4.44 -18.88
N SER A 225 4.53 -3.33 -18.83
CA SER A 225 4.80 -2.65 -17.56
C SER A 225 3.51 -2.16 -16.89
N PHE A 226 2.55 -1.64 -17.66
CA PHE A 226 1.24 -1.26 -17.12
C PHE A 226 0.47 -2.44 -16.52
N PHE A 227 0.43 -3.57 -17.23
CA PHE A 227 -0.17 -4.80 -16.72
C PHE A 227 0.52 -5.28 -15.43
N SER A 228 1.85 -5.24 -15.40
CA SER A 228 2.66 -5.60 -14.23
C SER A 228 2.37 -4.71 -13.02
N VAL A 229 2.26 -3.39 -13.22
CA VAL A 229 1.90 -2.43 -12.17
C VAL A 229 0.50 -2.72 -11.62
N ALA A 230 -0.48 -2.99 -12.49
CA ALA A 230 -1.82 -3.41 -12.03
C ALA A 230 -1.76 -4.70 -11.20
N MET A 231 -0.97 -5.69 -11.63
CA MET A 231 -0.78 -6.94 -10.89
C MET A 231 -0.07 -6.73 -9.54
N HIS A 232 0.92 -5.84 -9.45
CA HIS A 232 1.57 -5.45 -8.19
C HIS A 232 0.52 -4.99 -7.17
N GLU A 233 -0.36 -4.06 -7.57
CA GLU A 233 -1.42 -3.56 -6.70
C GLU A 233 -2.43 -4.65 -6.30
N ILE A 234 -2.80 -5.53 -7.24
CA ILE A 234 -3.68 -6.68 -6.96
C ILE A 234 -3.03 -7.64 -5.96
N TYR A 235 -1.70 -7.84 -6.00
CA TYR A 235 -1.02 -8.70 -5.05
C TYR A 235 -1.03 -8.16 -3.62
N HIS A 236 -1.11 -6.85 -3.42
CA HIS A 236 -1.39 -6.30 -2.09
C HIS A 236 -2.75 -6.74 -1.56
N ILE A 237 -3.79 -6.76 -2.41
CA ILE A 237 -5.11 -7.29 -2.05
C ILE A 237 -5.04 -8.77 -1.67
N VAL A 238 -4.34 -9.57 -2.47
CA VAL A 238 -4.19 -11.00 -2.19
C VAL A 238 -3.46 -11.23 -0.86
N TYR A 239 -2.38 -10.49 -0.61
CA TYR A 239 -1.63 -10.55 0.64
C TYR A 239 -2.51 -10.14 1.83
N ASP A 240 -3.25 -9.04 1.71
CA ASP A 240 -4.08 -8.50 2.78
C ASP A 240 -5.27 -9.40 3.13
N ASN A 241 -5.73 -10.24 2.18
CA ASN A 241 -6.82 -11.20 2.39
C ASN A 241 -6.38 -12.59 2.88
N GLN A 242 -5.10 -12.79 3.23
CA GLN A 242 -4.69 -14.01 3.94
C GLN A 242 -5.49 -14.19 5.24
N SER A 243 -5.74 -15.44 5.62
CA SER A 243 -6.46 -15.75 6.86
C SER A 243 -5.71 -15.27 8.11
N LEU A 244 -6.45 -15.04 9.20
CA LEU A 244 -5.86 -14.73 10.51
C LEU A 244 -4.77 -15.72 10.90
N GLN A 245 -5.05 -17.02 10.79
CA GLN A 245 -4.09 -18.08 11.10
C GLN A 245 -2.80 -17.96 10.28
N MET A 246 -2.90 -17.63 8.99
CA MET A 246 -1.72 -17.44 8.16
C MET A 246 -0.91 -16.21 8.60
N LYS A 247 -1.56 -15.09 8.94
CA LYS A 247 -0.87 -13.90 9.47
C LYS A 247 -0.22 -14.16 10.84
N GLU A 248 -0.87 -14.90 11.73
CA GLU A 248 -0.30 -15.34 13.01
C GLU A 248 0.92 -16.24 12.80
N ASN A 249 0.86 -17.18 11.85
CA ASN A 249 1.97 -18.03 11.48
C ASN A 249 3.16 -17.20 10.94
N ILE A 250 2.91 -16.26 10.03
CA ILE A 250 3.95 -15.35 9.54
C ILE A 250 4.63 -14.62 10.71
N GLN A 251 3.84 -13.97 11.58
CA GLN A 251 4.39 -13.27 12.75
C GLN A 251 5.23 -14.20 13.64
N LYS A 252 4.74 -15.41 13.89
CA LYS A 252 5.44 -16.43 14.66
C LYS A 252 6.77 -16.81 14.00
N TRP A 253 6.78 -17.11 12.71
CA TRP A 253 7.99 -17.51 11.98
C TRP A 253 9.04 -16.39 11.96
N PHE A 254 8.62 -15.13 11.82
CA PHE A 254 9.51 -13.97 11.95
C PHE A 254 10.11 -13.88 13.36
N ASN A 255 9.31 -14.06 14.41
CA ASN A 255 9.78 -14.03 15.80
C ASN A 255 10.78 -15.17 16.10
N GLU A 256 10.55 -16.35 15.52
CA GLU A 256 11.40 -17.55 15.73
C GLU A 256 12.77 -17.45 15.03
N THR A 257 12.95 -16.56 14.05
CA THR A 257 14.26 -16.33 13.42
C THR A 257 15.31 -15.77 14.37
N LYS A 258 14.88 -15.06 15.42
CA LYS A 258 15.76 -14.31 16.35
C LYS A 258 16.69 -13.30 15.68
N SER A 259 16.41 -12.91 14.43
CA SER A 259 17.19 -11.89 13.72
C SER A 259 16.97 -10.50 14.34
N PRO A 260 18.03 -9.68 14.51
CA PRO A 260 17.89 -8.28 14.93
C PRO A 260 17.22 -7.39 13.87
N ASN A 261 17.04 -7.90 12.64
CA ASN A 261 16.42 -7.18 11.53
C ASN A 261 15.00 -7.68 11.22
N SER A 262 14.51 -8.70 11.94
CA SER A 262 13.26 -9.40 11.61
C SER A 262 12.07 -8.45 11.46
N GLN A 263 11.96 -7.44 12.32
CA GLN A 263 10.83 -6.51 12.29
C GLN A 263 10.89 -5.55 11.09
N TYR A 264 12.07 -5.05 10.71
CA TYR A 264 12.20 -4.23 9.50
C TYR A 264 12.02 -5.05 8.23
N ALA A 265 12.49 -6.31 8.23
CA ALA A 265 12.22 -7.24 7.14
C ALA A 265 10.71 -7.53 6.99
N LEU A 266 9.99 -7.71 8.10
CA LEU A 266 8.53 -7.90 8.14
C LEU A 266 7.79 -6.68 7.56
N LEU A 267 8.16 -5.48 8.00
CA LEU A 267 7.59 -4.21 7.55
C LEU A 267 7.78 -3.99 6.03
N LEU A 268 8.87 -4.51 5.47
CA LEU A 268 9.21 -4.41 4.05
C LEU A 268 8.49 -5.47 3.19
N MET A 269 8.06 -6.58 3.78
CA MET A 269 7.69 -7.80 3.06
C MET A 269 6.53 -7.63 2.08
N ASN A 270 5.47 -6.89 2.43
CA ASN A 270 4.31 -6.74 1.54
C ASN A 270 4.69 -6.08 0.20
N GLU A 271 5.42 -4.95 0.24
CA GLU A 271 5.93 -4.28 -0.96
C GLU A 271 6.90 -5.16 -1.74
N VAL A 272 7.82 -5.84 -1.05
CA VAL A 272 8.79 -6.70 -1.70
C VAL A 272 8.13 -7.86 -2.44
N LEU A 273 7.16 -8.54 -1.83
CA LEU A 273 6.50 -9.68 -2.45
C LEU A 273 5.57 -9.23 -3.59
N ALA A 274 4.86 -8.10 -3.45
CA ALA A 274 4.10 -7.51 -4.54
C ALA A 274 4.99 -7.13 -5.73
N THR A 275 6.15 -6.52 -5.48
CA THR A 275 7.13 -6.17 -6.52
C THR A 275 7.76 -7.42 -7.16
N ALA A 276 8.15 -8.42 -6.36
CA ALA A 276 8.75 -9.65 -6.88
C ALA A 276 7.76 -10.46 -7.73
N LEU A 277 6.47 -10.47 -7.36
CA LEU A 277 5.41 -11.14 -8.14
C LEU A 277 4.97 -10.33 -9.36
N GLY A 278 4.69 -9.05 -9.21
CA GLY A 278 4.33 -8.15 -10.30
C GLY A 278 5.54 -7.91 -11.20
N ASN A 279 6.41 -6.99 -10.79
CA ASN A 279 7.50 -6.49 -11.65
C ASN A 279 8.60 -7.53 -11.90
N GLY A 280 8.78 -8.52 -11.03
CA GLY A 280 9.68 -9.65 -11.29
C GLY A 280 9.02 -10.75 -12.13
N TYR A 281 8.08 -11.49 -11.53
CA TYR A 281 7.51 -12.71 -12.11
C TYR A 281 6.64 -12.44 -13.33
N VAL A 282 5.68 -11.51 -13.26
CA VAL A 282 4.78 -11.23 -14.40
C VAL A 282 5.57 -10.75 -15.62
N ILE A 283 6.48 -9.79 -15.44
CA ILE A 283 7.32 -9.29 -16.54
C ILE A 283 8.15 -10.42 -17.15
N GLU A 284 8.83 -11.23 -16.33
CA GLU A 284 9.61 -12.37 -16.84
C GLU A 284 8.74 -13.34 -17.64
N GLN A 285 7.56 -13.69 -17.14
CA GLN A 285 6.68 -14.65 -17.81
C GLN A 285 6.15 -14.14 -19.16
N ILE A 286 5.92 -12.84 -19.29
CA ILE A 286 5.45 -12.22 -20.54
C ILE A 286 6.62 -12.02 -21.51
N ASN A 287 7.72 -11.41 -21.05
CA ASN A 287 8.86 -11.06 -21.91
C ASN A 287 9.84 -12.22 -22.14
N LYS A 288 9.66 -13.35 -21.46
CA LYS A 288 10.57 -14.53 -21.45
C LYS A 288 11.98 -14.23 -20.95
N LYS A 289 12.16 -13.07 -20.31
CA LYS A 289 13.41 -12.61 -19.71
C LYS A 289 13.07 -11.70 -18.54
N ALA A 290 13.79 -11.86 -17.43
CA ALA A 290 13.69 -10.96 -16.28
C ALA A 290 14.15 -9.55 -16.66
N ASP A 291 13.52 -8.54 -16.05
CA ASP A 291 13.98 -7.16 -16.17
C ASP A 291 15.29 -6.97 -15.39
N GLU A 292 16.30 -6.42 -16.06
CA GLU A 292 17.61 -6.12 -15.48
C GLU A 292 17.60 -4.78 -14.74
N GLY A 293 16.68 -3.87 -15.09
CA GLY A 293 16.51 -2.54 -14.50
C GLY A 293 15.96 -2.56 -13.08
N GLU A 294 15.79 -1.39 -12.48
CA GLU A 294 15.14 -1.28 -11.15
C GLU A 294 13.70 -1.76 -11.22
N TRP A 295 13.29 -2.62 -10.29
CA TRP A 295 11.92 -3.13 -10.25
C TRP A 295 10.98 -2.19 -9.48
N TYR A 296 11.54 -1.27 -8.69
CA TYR A 296 10.76 -0.34 -7.89
C TYR A 296 11.59 0.90 -7.50
N ALA A 297 10.95 2.07 -7.42
CA ALA A 297 11.65 3.33 -7.15
C ALA A 297 12.24 3.45 -5.74
N ASN A 298 11.81 2.61 -4.80
CA ASN A 298 12.41 2.49 -3.47
C ASN A 298 13.49 1.40 -3.51
N LYS A 299 14.76 1.79 -3.29
CA LYS A 299 15.90 0.87 -3.35
C LYS A 299 15.74 -0.36 -2.45
N TYR A 300 15.19 -0.20 -1.23
CA TYR A 300 15.07 -1.32 -0.29
C TYR A 300 14.08 -2.37 -0.81
N VAL A 301 12.99 -1.91 -1.42
CA VAL A 301 12.01 -2.79 -2.05
C VAL A 301 12.62 -3.46 -3.27
N SER A 302 13.23 -2.69 -4.18
CA SER A 302 13.79 -3.24 -5.42
C SER A 302 14.94 -4.22 -5.18
N GLU A 303 15.88 -3.91 -4.28
CA GLU A 303 17.03 -4.76 -3.98
C GLU A 303 16.57 -6.06 -3.29
N MET A 304 15.69 -5.96 -2.30
CA MET A 304 15.19 -7.14 -1.59
C MET A 304 14.28 -8.01 -2.47
N ALA A 305 13.43 -7.42 -3.33
CA ALA A 305 12.60 -8.15 -4.29
C ALA A 305 13.44 -8.97 -5.26
N LYS A 306 14.49 -8.38 -5.83
CA LYS A 306 15.45 -9.10 -6.68
C LYS A 306 16.17 -10.21 -5.91
N ALA A 307 16.61 -9.94 -4.68
CA ALA A 307 17.35 -10.89 -3.88
C ALA A 307 16.53 -12.13 -3.49
N ILE A 308 15.24 -11.96 -3.14
CA ILE A 308 14.36 -13.09 -2.80
C ILE A 308 13.77 -13.79 -4.03
N TYR A 309 13.77 -13.12 -5.19
CA TYR A 309 13.09 -13.61 -6.39
C TYR A 309 13.39 -15.06 -6.77
N PRO A 310 14.64 -15.57 -6.74
CA PRO A 310 14.91 -16.98 -7.08
C PRO A 310 14.16 -17.98 -6.18
N VAL A 311 14.04 -17.68 -4.87
CA VAL A 311 13.31 -18.52 -3.91
C VAL A 311 11.81 -18.44 -4.20
N LEU A 312 11.29 -17.24 -4.42
CA LEU A 312 9.88 -17.01 -4.75
C LEU A 312 9.47 -17.73 -6.03
N LYS A 313 10.27 -17.60 -7.09
CA LYS A 313 10.04 -18.26 -8.37
C LYS A 313 9.99 -19.78 -8.19
N LYS A 314 10.90 -20.36 -7.41
CA LYS A 314 10.90 -21.79 -7.10
C LYS A 314 9.60 -22.23 -6.38
N TYR A 315 9.13 -21.44 -5.42
CA TYR A 315 7.86 -21.70 -4.74
C TYR A 315 6.67 -21.68 -5.71
N ILE A 316 6.66 -20.73 -6.65
CA ILE A 316 5.61 -20.65 -7.68
C ILE A 316 5.65 -21.86 -8.61
N GLU A 317 6.82 -22.23 -9.11
CA GLU A 317 7.03 -23.39 -9.99
C GLU A 317 6.57 -24.69 -9.31
N ASP A 318 6.85 -24.82 -8.02
CA ASP A 318 6.44 -25.97 -7.20
C ASP A 318 4.96 -25.90 -6.75
N LYS A 319 4.24 -24.84 -7.12
CA LYS A 319 2.87 -24.53 -6.67
C LYS A 319 2.75 -24.59 -5.14
N LYS A 320 3.81 -24.18 -4.46
CA LYS A 320 3.98 -24.27 -3.02
C LYS A 320 3.53 -22.96 -2.37
N PRO A 321 2.61 -22.99 -1.38
CA PRO A 321 2.29 -21.81 -0.60
C PRO A 321 3.51 -21.38 0.24
N MET A 322 3.57 -20.08 0.52
CA MET A 322 4.50 -19.51 1.49
C MET A 322 4.33 -20.22 2.83
N ASP A 323 5.47 -20.59 3.43
CA ASP A 323 5.54 -21.33 4.68
C ASP A 323 6.72 -20.83 5.53
N GLU A 324 6.97 -21.50 6.65
CA GLU A 324 8.06 -21.17 7.56
C GLU A 324 9.43 -21.15 6.86
N ALA A 325 9.68 -22.10 5.96
CA ALA A 325 10.95 -22.19 5.24
C ALA A 325 11.15 -20.98 4.31
N PHE A 326 10.09 -20.51 3.65
CA PHE A 326 10.15 -19.28 2.87
C PHE A 326 10.47 -18.07 3.73
N VAL A 327 9.77 -17.90 4.86
CA VAL A 327 10.00 -16.76 5.77
C VAL A 327 11.41 -16.76 6.33
N LYS A 328 11.93 -17.93 6.73
CA LYS A 328 13.33 -18.06 7.18
C LYS A 328 14.32 -17.71 6.07
N ALA A 329 14.08 -18.14 4.83
CA ALA A 329 14.91 -17.78 3.70
C ALA A 329 14.85 -16.26 3.43
N TYR A 330 13.67 -15.65 3.50
CA TYR A 330 13.48 -14.21 3.35
C TYR A 330 14.27 -13.42 4.39
N VAL A 331 14.14 -13.76 5.68
CA VAL A 331 14.90 -13.08 6.75
C VAL A 331 16.39 -13.32 6.61
N ASN A 332 16.83 -14.53 6.27
CA ASN A 332 18.24 -14.83 6.04
C ASN A 332 18.82 -14.04 4.86
N THR A 333 18.07 -13.86 3.77
CA THR A 333 18.48 -13.01 2.64
C THR A 333 18.69 -11.56 3.09
N TYR A 334 17.77 -11.03 3.90
CA TYR A 334 17.93 -9.69 4.49
C TYR A 334 19.22 -9.62 5.33
N ASP A 335 19.40 -10.56 6.26
CA ASP A 335 20.51 -10.55 7.22
C ASP A 335 21.88 -10.70 6.56
N THR A 336 21.97 -11.49 5.49
CA THR A 336 23.24 -11.82 4.85
C THR A 336 23.62 -10.84 3.76
N GLN A 337 22.65 -10.30 3.00
CA GLN A 337 22.92 -9.41 1.88
C GLN A 337 22.77 -7.93 2.24
N PHE A 338 21.93 -7.62 3.22
CA PHE A 338 21.59 -6.24 3.59
C PHE A 338 21.71 -5.92 5.10
N PRO A 339 22.70 -6.47 5.85
CA PRO A 339 22.80 -6.23 7.30
C PRO A 339 22.92 -4.75 7.68
N GLN A 340 23.45 -3.93 6.77
CA GLN A 340 23.66 -2.49 6.98
C GLN A 340 22.38 -1.66 7.00
N TRP A 341 21.26 -2.15 6.45
CA TRP A 341 20.02 -1.36 6.34
C TRP A 341 19.43 -0.97 7.70
N ASN A 342 19.72 -1.74 8.76
CA ASN A 342 19.34 -1.40 10.13
C ASN A 342 20.12 -0.18 10.69
N ASN A 343 21.08 0.36 9.95
CA ASN A 343 21.80 1.59 10.27
C ASN A 343 21.47 2.73 9.30
N GLU A 344 20.64 2.51 8.27
CA GLU A 344 20.30 3.53 7.28
C GLU A 344 19.03 4.29 7.70
N LEU A 345 19.16 5.59 8.02
CA LEU A 345 18.00 6.38 8.47
C LEU A 345 16.87 6.41 7.44
N SER A 346 17.20 6.35 6.15
CA SER A 346 16.19 6.30 5.08
C SER A 346 15.37 5.01 5.11
N HIS A 347 15.95 3.88 5.57
CA HIS A 347 15.21 2.64 5.77
C HIS A 347 14.36 2.70 7.04
N LEU A 348 15.01 3.06 8.16
CA LEU A 348 14.37 3.10 9.48
C LEU A 348 13.18 4.07 9.51
N PHE A 349 13.33 5.25 8.90
CA PHE A 349 12.29 6.27 8.85
C PHE A 349 11.26 6.05 7.74
N ALA A 350 11.40 5.03 6.89
CA ALA A 350 10.28 4.62 6.04
C ALA A 350 9.09 4.08 6.87
N TYR A 351 9.36 3.63 8.10
CA TYR A 351 8.39 3.12 9.07
C TYR A 351 8.55 3.86 10.40
N ARG A 352 7.82 4.96 10.59
CA ARG A 352 8.04 5.86 11.73
C ARG A 352 6.76 6.35 12.40
N TYR A 353 6.85 6.49 13.73
CA TYR A 353 5.98 7.33 14.54
C TYR A 353 6.82 8.45 15.16
N ILE A 354 6.56 9.70 14.78
CA ILE A 354 7.23 10.87 15.35
C ILE A 354 6.31 11.58 16.34
N VAL A 355 6.65 11.59 17.62
CA VAL A 355 5.99 12.39 18.65
C VAL A 355 6.86 13.61 18.94
N ALA A 356 6.32 14.80 18.76
CA ALA A 356 7.06 16.04 18.99
C ALA A 356 6.27 17.00 19.87
N ASP A 357 6.98 17.86 20.58
CA ASP A 357 6.36 18.93 21.36
C ASP A 357 5.68 19.97 20.50
N THR A 358 6.19 20.17 19.28
CA THR A 358 5.67 21.13 18.31
C THR A 358 5.57 20.48 16.94
N PRO A 359 4.49 20.70 16.17
CA PRO A 359 4.38 20.24 14.79
C PRO A 359 5.52 20.70 13.86
N ASN A 360 6.17 21.83 14.16
CA ASN A 360 7.27 22.36 13.35
C ASN A 360 8.44 21.37 13.24
N ASP A 361 8.67 20.55 14.27
CA ASP A 361 9.75 19.55 14.31
C ASP A 361 9.54 18.42 13.29
N TRP A 362 8.31 18.22 12.80
CA TRP A 362 8.04 17.24 11.74
C TRP A 362 8.61 17.65 10.38
N THR A 363 8.85 18.94 10.18
CA THR A 363 9.28 19.51 8.89
C THR A 363 10.57 18.88 8.39
N TYR A 364 11.55 18.67 9.29
CA TYR A 364 12.80 18.00 8.94
C TYR A 364 12.55 16.61 8.34
N PHE A 365 11.73 15.80 9.02
CA PHE A 365 11.43 14.44 8.59
C PHE A 365 10.64 14.40 7.29
N ARG A 366 9.62 15.26 7.15
CA ARG A 366 8.84 15.37 5.91
C ARG A 366 9.71 15.75 4.72
N ARG A 367 10.66 16.68 4.89
CA ARG A 367 11.53 17.14 3.80
C ARG A 367 12.61 16.13 3.45
N ASN A 368 13.25 15.51 4.44
CA ASN A 368 14.44 14.68 4.25
C ASN A 368 14.16 13.18 4.09
N PHE A 369 12.98 12.72 4.51
CA PHE A 369 12.55 11.32 4.47
C PHE A 369 11.13 11.22 3.88
N ARG A 370 10.99 11.74 2.64
CA ARG A 370 9.73 11.83 1.90
C ARG A 370 9.11 10.48 1.56
N LYS A 371 9.94 9.49 1.20
CA LYS A 371 9.49 8.13 0.92
C LYS A 371 9.22 7.43 2.24
N TYR A 372 7.97 7.05 2.48
CA TYR A 372 7.55 6.28 3.67
C TYR A 372 6.45 5.30 3.29
N SER A 373 6.40 4.17 4.00
CA SER A 373 5.33 3.19 3.92
C SER A 373 4.41 3.28 5.15
N ASN A 374 4.95 3.70 6.30
CA ASN A 374 4.15 3.98 7.49
C ASN A 374 4.66 5.26 8.18
N ASN A 375 3.80 6.27 8.27
CA ASN A 375 4.13 7.55 8.88
C ASN A 375 2.99 8.00 9.80
N ARG A 376 3.29 8.11 11.09
CA ARG A 376 2.41 8.66 12.12
C ARG A 376 3.11 9.84 12.80
N MET A 377 2.32 10.85 13.16
CA MET A 377 2.81 12.07 13.80
C MET A 377 1.88 12.41 14.96
N GLY A 378 2.46 12.70 16.12
CA GLY A 378 1.74 13.03 17.35
C GLY A 378 2.33 14.28 18.00
N ALA A 379 1.47 15.12 18.56
CA ALA A 379 1.86 16.27 19.38
C ALA A 379 0.76 16.62 20.40
N PRO A 380 1.13 17.08 21.60
CA PRO A 380 2.49 17.20 22.15
C PRO A 380 3.04 15.85 22.66
N VAL A 381 4.30 15.80 23.08
CA VAL A 381 4.84 14.65 23.83
C VAL A 381 4.06 14.50 25.14
N SER A 382 3.24 13.46 25.21
CA SER A 382 2.30 13.17 26.30
C SER A 382 2.17 11.66 26.49
N ALA A 383 1.64 11.24 27.65
CA ALA A 383 1.38 9.83 27.95
C ALA A 383 0.56 9.16 26.84
N THR A 384 -0.55 9.78 26.43
CA THR A 384 -1.44 9.28 25.39
C THR A 384 -0.73 9.10 24.03
N GLU A 385 0.08 10.07 23.61
CA GLU A 385 0.82 9.92 22.33
C GLU A 385 1.92 8.86 22.43
N VAL A 386 2.62 8.77 23.56
CA VAL A 386 3.63 7.73 23.78
C VAL A 386 2.98 6.34 23.78
N GLU A 387 1.85 6.16 24.44
CA GLU A 387 1.08 4.91 24.46
C GLU A 387 0.67 4.46 23.06
N LYS A 388 0.18 5.38 22.21
CA LYS A 388 -0.14 5.08 20.80
C LYS A 388 1.07 4.56 20.03
N THR A 389 2.29 5.04 20.34
CA THR A 389 3.50 4.52 19.69
C THR A 389 3.81 3.07 20.08
N MET A 390 3.39 2.62 21.27
CA MET A 390 3.63 1.27 21.75
C MET A 390 2.79 0.22 21.03
N ALA A 391 1.65 0.62 20.46
CA ALA A 391 0.77 -0.26 19.68
C ALA A 391 1.34 -0.60 18.29
N MET A 392 2.46 0.00 17.88
CA MET A 392 3.03 -0.16 16.55
C MET A 392 4.52 -0.54 16.62
N PRO A 393 4.91 -1.74 16.14
CA PRO A 393 6.30 -2.16 16.07
C PRO A 393 7.00 -1.52 14.86
N ILE A 394 7.14 -0.19 14.90
CA ILE A 394 7.86 0.65 13.92
C ILE A 394 8.87 1.55 14.65
N THR A 395 9.73 2.27 13.91
CA THR A 395 10.69 3.22 14.49
C THR A 395 9.95 4.33 15.25
N LYS A 396 10.37 4.59 16.48
CA LYS A 396 9.78 5.61 17.36
C LYS A 396 10.74 6.78 17.46
N VAL A 397 10.26 7.99 17.22
CA VAL A 397 11.07 9.21 17.32
C VAL A 397 10.37 10.17 18.28
N VAL A 398 11.02 10.52 19.38
CA VAL A 398 10.50 11.49 20.33
C VAL A 398 11.36 12.74 20.30
N VAL A 399 10.78 13.87 19.92
CA VAL A 399 11.42 15.18 19.89
C VAL A 399 10.94 16.02 21.07
N ILE A 400 11.85 16.26 22.02
CA ILE A 400 11.60 17.02 23.24
C ILE A 400 12.25 18.40 23.09
N SER A 401 11.44 19.45 23.12
CA SER A 401 11.87 20.84 22.99
C SER A 401 11.50 21.72 24.18
N GLN A 402 10.74 21.19 25.13
CA GLN A 402 10.34 21.90 26.35
C GLN A 402 10.04 20.91 27.47
N LYS A 403 10.08 21.34 28.74
CA LYS A 403 9.80 20.48 29.92
C LYS A 403 10.64 19.17 29.91
N HIS A 404 11.93 19.30 29.60
CA HIS A 404 12.86 18.20 29.31
C HIS A 404 12.88 17.12 30.39
N GLU A 405 13.07 17.50 31.64
CA GLU A 405 13.15 16.55 32.76
C GLU A 405 11.86 15.74 32.92
N GLN A 406 10.71 16.42 32.89
CA GLN A 406 9.40 15.77 32.99
C GLN A 406 9.19 14.75 31.86
N LYS A 407 9.50 15.10 30.62
CA LYS A 407 9.28 14.22 29.45
C LYS A 407 10.26 13.08 29.38
N LEU A 408 11.53 13.31 29.74
CA LEU A 408 12.50 12.23 29.83
C LEU A 408 12.11 11.22 30.93
N ASN A 409 11.56 11.69 32.05
CA ASN A 409 11.01 10.81 33.08
C ASN A 409 9.77 10.07 32.58
N LEU A 410 8.82 10.74 31.91
CA LEU A 410 7.67 10.09 31.28
C LEU A 410 8.10 8.94 30.36
N LEU A 411 9.11 9.14 29.50
CA LEU A 411 9.55 8.08 28.60
C LEU A 411 10.09 6.84 29.34
N LYS A 412 10.64 6.99 30.55
CA LYS A 412 11.10 5.86 31.36
C LYS A 412 9.97 4.96 31.85
N ASP A 413 8.75 5.49 31.95
CA ASP A 413 7.58 4.73 32.35
C ASP A 413 7.10 3.79 31.24
N TYR A 414 7.39 4.12 29.97
CA TYR A 414 6.93 3.38 28.79
C TYR A 414 8.02 2.53 28.14
N PHE A 415 9.29 2.93 28.24
CA PHE A 415 10.40 2.25 27.58
C PHE A 415 11.37 1.66 28.60
N ASP A 416 11.31 0.34 28.80
CA ASP A 416 12.18 -0.40 29.73
C ASP A 416 13.67 -0.14 29.50
N VAL A 417 14.07 0.04 28.24
CA VAL A 417 15.45 0.35 27.83
C VAL A 417 15.99 1.66 28.43
N LEU A 418 15.12 2.53 28.96
CA LEU A 418 15.47 3.82 29.56
C LEU A 418 15.53 3.80 31.09
N LYS A 419 14.98 2.78 31.77
CA LYS A 419 14.84 2.76 33.24
C LYS A 419 16.16 3.07 33.98
N ASN A 420 17.26 2.49 33.50
CA ASN A 420 18.59 2.66 34.09
C ASN A 420 19.47 3.70 33.37
N LYS A 421 18.93 4.43 32.38
CA LYS A 421 19.69 5.40 31.59
C LYS A 421 19.66 6.78 32.24
N LYS A 422 20.86 7.36 32.40
CA LYS A 422 21.04 8.74 32.85
C LYS A 422 21.06 9.68 31.64
N LEU A 423 19.90 10.22 31.29
CA LEU A 423 19.76 11.25 30.25
C LEU A 423 19.81 12.63 30.90
N ASN A 424 20.68 13.52 30.43
CA ASN A 424 20.84 14.86 31.01
C ASN A 424 19.80 15.83 30.42
N PRO A 425 18.78 16.27 31.17
CA PRO A 425 17.73 17.14 30.64
C PRO A 425 18.25 18.51 30.18
N LYS A 426 19.42 18.95 30.67
CA LYS A 426 20.02 20.26 30.35
C LYS A 426 20.92 20.23 29.11
N ALA A 427 21.21 19.06 28.55
CA ALA A 427 22.08 18.91 27.39
C ALA A 427 21.26 18.65 26.12
N GLU A 428 21.78 19.11 24.97
CA GLU A 428 21.27 18.68 23.67
C GLU A 428 21.87 17.33 23.28
N PHE A 429 21.02 16.38 22.89
CA PHE A 429 21.49 15.06 22.48
C PHE A 429 20.52 14.35 21.52
N ILE A 430 21.08 13.38 20.80
CA ILE A 430 20.31 12.34 20.10
C ILE A 430 20.81 10.99 20.61
N GLU A 431 19.94 10.28 21.31
CA GLU A 431 20.20 8.93 21.79
C GLU A 431 19.34 7.92 21.03
N ILE A 432 19.92 6.75 20.73
CA ILE A 432 19.26 5.68 19.99
C ILE A 432 19.26 4.41 20.83
N PHE A 433 18.11 3.77 20.96
CA PHE A 433 17.94 2.52 21.69
C PHE A 433 17.31 1.47 20.78
N ASN A 434 17.82 0.24 20.82
CA ASN A 434 17.11 -0.91 20.24
C ASN A 434 16.00 -1.32 21.22
N LEU A 435 14.81 -1.57 20.69
CA LEU A 435 13.64 -1.99 21.45
C LEU A 435 13.47 -3.52 21.40
N PRO A 436 12.72 -4.12 22.34
CA PRO A 436 12.47 -5.56 22.35
C PRO A 436 11.74 -6.09 21.10
N ASP A 437 11.01 -5.22 20.40
CA ASP A 437 10.33 -5.50 19.14
C ASP A 437 11.27 -5.44 17.92
N ASN A 438 12.60 -5.38 18.12
CA ASN A 438 13.63 -5.21 17.09
C ASN A 438 13.53 -3.93 16.25
N THR A 439 12.80 -2.92 16.73
CA THR A 439 12.82 -1.55 16.16
C THR A 439 13.71 -0.62 16.97
N LYS A 440 13.78 0.65 16.59
CA LYS A 440 14.57 1.67 17.28
C LYS A 440 13.72 2.78 17.89
N LEU A 441 14.17 3.27 19.04
CA LEU A 441 13.73 4.51 19.66
C LEU A 441 14.81 5.58 19.51
N PHE A 442 14.46 6.70 18.90
CA PHE A 442 15.26 7.92 18.85
C PHE A 442 14.71 8.92 19.85
N ILE A 443 15.56 9.43 20.74
CA ILE A 443 15.22 10.54 21.64
C ILE A 443 16.07 11.74 21.23
N ILE A 444 15.40 12.78 20.75
CA ILE A 444 16.02 14.05 20.35
C ILE A 444 15.65 15.09 21.41
N ASN A 445 16.57 15.37 22.32
CA ASN A 445 16.40 16.42 23.33
C ASN A 445 17.07 17.69 22.82
N ARG A 446 16.29 18.68 22.37
CA ARG A 446 16.81 19.92 21.77
C ARG A 446 16.49 21.13 22.63
N HIS A 447 17.39 22.11 22.70
CA HIS A 447 17.19 23.37 23.45
C HIS A 447 17.20 24.56 22.51
N LYS A 448 18.36 24.83 21.89
CA LYS A 448 18.59 25.96 20.97
C LYS A 448 18.69 25.49 19.52
N SER A 449 19.30 24.33 19.28
CA SER A 449 19.49 23.76 17.96
C SER A 449 18.15 23.29 17.37
N THR A 450 18.01 23.39 16.06
CA THR A 450 16.88 22.76 15.37
C THR A 450 17.09 21.23 15.29
N VAL A 451 16.02 20.48 15.02
CA VAL A 451 16.14 19.04 14.72
C VAL A 451 17.08 18.81 13.54
N GLU A 452 17.02 19.67 12.52
CA GLU A 452 17.87 19.59 11.34
C GLU A 452 19.36 19.73 11.68
N ASP A 453 19.72 20.74 12.49
CA ASP A 453 21.11 20.95 12.92
C ASP A 453 21.65 19.72 13.66
N MET A 454 20.86 19.19 14.61
CA MET A 454 21.27 18.05 15.42
C MET A 454 21.40 16.77 14.59
N MET A 455 20.44 16.51 13.70
CA MET A 455 20.43 15.31 12.85
C MET A 455 21.57 15.34 11.83
N ASN A 456 21.82 16.49 11.18
CA ASN A 456 22.90 16.64 10.21
C ASN A 456 24.28 16.54 10.89
N LYS A 457 24.42 17.08 12.11
CA LYS A 457 25.65 16.94 12.91
C LYS A 457 25.90 15.50 13.34
N ARG A 458 24.86 14.80 13.82
CA ARG A 458 25.00 13.42 14.33
C ARG A 458 25.15 12.39 13.21
N PHE A 459 24.44 12.59 12.10
CA PHE A 459 24.34 11.65 10.98
C PHE A 459 24.59 12.36 9.62
N PRO A 460 25.81 12.87 9.37
CA PRO A 460 26.10 13.63 8.15
C PRO A 460 25.83 12.85 6.85
N ASN A 461 25.91 11.52 6.90
CA ASN A 461 25.63 10.62 5.77
C ASN A 461 24.28 9.89 5.90
N LYS A 462 23.41 10.30 6.82
CA LYS A 462 22.16 9.60 7.16
C LYS A 462 22.34 8.13 7.58
N LEU A 463 23.49 7.83 8.19
CA LEU A 463 23.84 6.51 8.72
C LEU A 463 24.09 6.58 10.23
N ILE A 464 23.61 5.58 10.96
CA ILE A 464 24.02 5.31 12.34
C ILE A 464 25.41 4.66 12.27
N LYS A 465 26.37 5.22 13.01
CA LYS A 465 27.74 4.68 13.15
C LYS A 465 27.89 3.90 14.44
#